data_AF-A0A920N7G8-F1
#
_entry.id   AF-A0A920N7G8-F1
#
_cell.length_a   1.000
_cell.length_b   1.000
_cell.length_c   1.000
_cell.angle_alpha   90.00
_cell.angle_beta   90.00
_cell.angle_gamma   90.00
#
_symmetry.space_group_name_H-M   'P 1'
#
loop_
_entity.id
_entity.type
_entity.pdbx_description
1 polymer ?
#
loop_
_entity_poly.entity_id
_entity_poly.type
_entity_poly.pdbx_seq_one_letter_code
_entity_poly.pdbx_strand_id
1 'polypeptide(L)' 'MPCTVGQRGKTVEKVSRLPEPLLNQERLANGWVQLFDGQTLFGWQANSEANWTVRDGVIHADSGPPGLLVTTVPFAD' A
#
# COMPACT_ATOMS: atom_id res chain seq x y z
N MET A 1 28.84 -11.23 40.67
CA MET A 1 28.31 -12.42 39.98
C MET A 1 26.89 -12.10 39.51
N PRO A 2 26.60 -12.21 38.22
CA PRO A 2 25.42 -11.59 37.58
C PRO A 2 24.23 -12.57 37.52
N CYS A 3 23.02 -12.09 37.82
CA CYS A 3 21.81 -12.77 37.38
C CYS A 3 21.38 -12.20 36.03
N THR A 4 21.36 -13.10 35.05
CA THR A 4 21.09 -12.91 33.63
C THR A 4 19.61 -12.68 33.33
N VAL A 5 19.35 -11.72 32.44
CA VAL A 5 18.27 -11.60 31.43
C VAL A 5 16.88 -12.11 31.79
N GLY A 6 15.93 -11.17 31.84
CA GLY A 6 14.51 -11.41 31.57
C GLY A 6 14.07 -10.69 30.29
N GLN A 7 14.23 -11.33 29.13
CA GLN A 7 13.41 -10.98 27.96
C GLN A 7 12.01 -11.52 28.19
N ARG A 8 10.98 -10.76 27.80
CA ARG A 8 9.82 -11.30 27.09
C ARG A 8 9.06 -10.15 26.43
N GLY A 9 9.30 -10.04 25.13
CA GLY A 9 8.59 -9.15 24.22
C GLY A 9 7.08 -9.34 24.32
N LYS A 10 6.39 -8.22 24.18
CA LYS A 10 4.93 -8.12 24.14
C LYS A 10 4.37 -9.08 23.09
N THR A 11 3.54 -10.01 23.51
CA THR A 11 2.60 -10.75 22.67
C THR A 11 1.62 -9.75 22.06
N VAL A 12 1.81 -9.42 20.79
CA VAL A 12 0.74 -8.84 19.96
C VAL A 12 -0.13 -10.00 19.51
N GLU A 13 -1.23 -10.19 20.24
CA GLU A 13 -2.34 -11.06 19.86
C GLU A 13 -2.79 -10.67 18.44
N LYS A 14 -2.62 -11.63 17.52
CA LYS A 14 -2.90 -11.54 16.10
C LYS A 14 -4.39 -11.26 15.87
N VAL A 15 -4.73 -9.99 15.66
CA VAL A 15 -6.05 -9.54 15.18
C VAL A 15 -6.20 -9.97 13.72
N SER A 16 -6.59 -11.23 13.53
CA SER A 16 -6.62 -11.96 12.26
C SER A 16 -7.77 -11.58 11.31
N ARG A 17 -8.40 -10.41 11.50
CA ARG A 17 -9.51 -9.94 10.63
C ARG A 17 -9.38 -8.49 10.17
N LEU A 18 -8.35 -7.78 10.61
CA LEU A 18 -8.06 -6.47 10.03
C LEU A 18 -7.12 -6.71 8.85
N PRO A 19 -7.40 -6.13 7.66
CA PRO A 19 -6.40 -6.09 6.62
C PRO A 19 -5.12 -5.55 7.25
N GLU A 20 -4.02 -6.31 7.14
CA GLU A 20 -2.76 -5.87 7.70
C GLU A 20 -2.46 -4.47 7.15
N PRO A 21 -2.10 -3.49 8.01
CA PRO A 21 -1.77 -2.17 7.53
C PRO A 21 -0.61 -2.33 6.56
N LEU A 22 -0.88 -2.04 5.29
CA LEU A 22 0.06 -2.20 4.19
C LEU A 22 1.30 -1.29 4.38
N LEU A 23 1.19 -0.28 5.26
CA LEU A 23 2.28 0.54 5.76
C LEU A 23 2.67 0.15 7.20
N ASN A 24 3.97 0.11 7.46
CA ASN A 24 4.49 -0.03 8.82
C ASN A 24 4.23 1.25 9.65
N GLN A 25 4.26 1.12 10.99
CA GLN A 25 3.96 2.23 11.90
C GLN A 25 4.89 3.44 11.71
N GLU A 26 6.15 3.19 11.37
CA GLU A 26 7.12 4.28 11.14
C GLU A 26 6.73 5.13 9.93
N ARG A 27 6.32 4.52 8.81
CA ARG A 27 5.87 5.27 7.63
C ARG A 27 4.62 6.08 7.92
N LEU A 28 3.67 5.51 8.64
CA LEU A 28 2.46 6.22 9.07
C LEU A 28 2.81 7.42 9.96
N ALA A 29 3.72 7.25 10.93
CA ALA A 29 4.17 8.35 11.80
C ALA A 29 4.89 9.46 11.02
N ASN A 30 5.56 9.12 9.92
CA ASN A 30 6.20 10.07 9.00
C ASN A 30 5.23 10.65 7.96
N GLY A 31 3.91 10.40 8.07
CA GLY A 31 2.90 10.98 7.20
C GLY A 31 2.81 10.34 5.81
N TRP A 32 3.40 9.17 5.59
CA TRP A 32 3.27 8.46 4.32
C TRP A 32 1.84 7.96 4.12
N VAL A 33 1.33 8.16 2.90
CA VAL A 33 0.05 7.61 2.44
C VAL A 33 0.31 6.56 1.36
N GLN A 34 -0.45 5.48 1.41
CA GLN A 34 -0.42 4.46 0.37
C GLN A 34 -1.52 4.73 -0.65
N LEU A 35 -1.09 4.98 -1.89
CA LEU A 35 -2.00 5.32 -2.99
C LEU A 35 -2.56 4.09 -3.72
N PHE A 36 -1.94 2.92 -3.58
CA PHE A 36 -2.37 1.69 -4.24
C PHE A 36 -2.49 0.56 -3.23
N ASP A 37 -3.67 -0.04 -3.14
CA ASP A 37 -3.98 -1.10 -2.18
C ASP A 37 -3.51 -2.49 -2.65
N GLY A 38 -3.08 -2.64 -3.90
CA GLY A 38 -2.68 -3.91 -4.48
C GLY A 38 -3.80 -4.66 -5.20
N GLN A 39 -5.07 -4.32 -4.95
CA GLN A 39 -6.21 -5.08 -5.48
C GLN A 39 -7.03 -4.25 -6.46
N THR A 40 -7.08 -2.93 -6.31
CA THR A 40 -7.96 -2.07 -7.10
C THR A 40 -7.27 -0.84 -7.66
N LEU A 41 -7.84 -0.28 -8.73
CA LEU A 41 -7.46 1.05 -9.24
C LEU A 41 -8.19 2.18 -8.50
N PHE A 42 -8.60 1.95 -7.24
CA PHE A 42 -9.27 2.97 -6.47
C PHE A 42 -8.34 4.17 -6.25
N GLY A 43 -8.84 5.37 -6.52
CA GLY A 43 -8.02 6.58 -6.49
C GLY A 43 -7.17 6.81 -7.74
N TRP A 44 -7.26 5.93 -8.74
CA TRP A 44 -6.57 6.06 -10.02
C TRP A 44 -7.56 6.24 -11.17
N GLN A 45 -7.17 7.04 -12.16
CA GLN A 45 -7.95 7.31 -13.37
C GLN A 45 -7.03 7.27 -14.58
N ALA A 46 -7.45 6.57 -15.62
CA ALA A 46 -6.75 6.58 -16.90
C ALA A 46 -7.08 7.88 -17.65
N ASN A 47 -6.08 8.52 -18.25
CA ASN A 47 -6.28 9.68 -19.12
C ASN A 47 -6.49 9.32 -20.61
N SER A 48 -6.57 8.03 -20.91
CA SER A 48 -6.55 7.45 -22.24
C SER A 48 -7.28 6.10 -22.23
N GLU A 49 -7.44 5.50 -23.42
CA GLU A 49 -8.08 4.20 -23.61
C GLU A 49 -7.12 3.00 -23.39
N ALA A 50 -5.97 3.22 -22.74
CA ALA A 50 -5.07 2.13 -22.34
C ALA A 50 -5.74 1.19 -21.33
N ASN A 51 -5.43 -0.12 -21.43
CA ASN A 51 -6.12 -1.17 -20.69
C ASN A 51 -5.60 -1.38 -19.25
N TRP A 52 -5.69 -0.35 -18.41
CA TRP A 52 -5.26 -0.45 -17.02
C TRP A 52 -6.05 -1.52 -16.25
N THR A 53 -5.36 -2.54 -15.74
CA THR A 53 -5.94 -3.61 -14.91
C THR A 53 -5.04 -3.94 -13.73
N VAL A 54 -5.60 -4.53 -12.67
CA VAL A 54 -4.81 -5.03 -11.53
C VAL A 54 -4.79 -6.55 -11.59
N ARG A 55 -3.60 -7.14 -11.59
CA ARG A 55 -3.36 -8.59 -11.60
C ARG A 55 -2.21 -8.91 -10.66
N ASP A 56 -2.35 -9.95 -9.85
CA ASP A 56 -1.31 -10.43 -8.93
C ASP A 56 -0.71 -9.35 -8.01
N GLY A 57 -1.51 -8.38 -7.57
CA GLY A 57 -1.02 -7.31 -6.69
C GLY A 57 -0.39 -6.12 -7.41
N VAL A 58 -0.41 -6.11 -8.76
CA VAL A 58 0.35 -5.17 -9.60
C VAL A 58 -0.57 -4.52 -10.62
N ILE A 59 -0.25 -3.28 -11.00
CA ILE A 59 -0.94 -2.57 -12.08
C ILE A 59 -0.31 -2.97 -13.42
N HIS A 60 -1.14 -3.42 -14.36
CA HIS A 60 -0.75 -3.82 -15.70
C HIS A 60 -1.39 -2.90 -16.75
N ALA A 61 -0.61 -2.58 -17.78
CA ALA A 61 -1.07 -2.03 -19.05
C ALA A 61 -0.30 -2.72 -20.16
N ASP A 62 -1.02 -3.41 -21.05
CA ASP A 62 -0.45 -4.27 -22.09
C ASP A 62 -1.03 -3.99 -23.48
N SER A 63 -2.09 -3.20 -23.58
CA SER A 63 -2.75 -2.84 -24.83
C SER A 63 -3.38 -1.45 -24.78
N GLY A 64 -3.59 -0.87 -25.96
CA GLY A 64 -4.17 0.46 -26.16
C GLY A 64 -3.13 1.53 -26.51
N PRO A 65 -3.61 2.77 -26.80
CA PRO A 65 -2.74 3.89 -27.11
C PRO A 65 -1.90 4.30 -25.88
N PRO A 66 -0.71 4.92 -26.08
CA PRO A 66 0.10 5.43 -24.98
C PRO A 66 -0.70 6.36 -24.06
N GLY A 67 -0.52 6.19 -22.77
CA GLY A 67 -1.38 6.81 -21.77
C GLY A 67 -0.76 6.86 -20.39
N LEU A 68 -1.31 7.70 -19.53
CA LEU A 68 -0.95 7.82 -18.13
C LEU A 68 -2.09 7.32 -17.25
N LEU A 69 -1.71 6.72 -16.13
CA LEU A 69 -2.59 6.47 -15.00
C LEU A 69 -2.31 7.56 -13.95
N VAL A 70 -3.31 8.38 -13.64
CA VAL A 70 -3.18 9.55 -12.75
C VAL A 70 -4.00 9.36 -11.48
N THR A 71 -3.63 10.05 -10.41
CA THR A 71 -4.43 10.06 -9.18
C THR A 71 -5.68 10.90 -9.36
N THR A 72 -6.80 10.48 -8.76
CA THR A 72 -8.05 11.25 -8.79
C THR A 72 -8.01 12.48 -7.88
N VAL A 73 -7.07 12.49 -6.94
CA VAL A 73 -6.82 13.60 -6.02
C VAL A 73 -5.53 14.33 -6.44
N PRO A 74 -5.55 15.68 -6.49
CA PRO A 74 -4.35 16.46 -6.71
C PRO A 74 -3.53 16.53 -5.42
N PHE A 75 -2.20 16.48 -5.56
CA PHE A 75 -1.26 16.68 -4.47
C PHE A 75 -0.33 17.86 -4.76
N ALA A 76 0.02 18.61 -3.72
CA ALA A 76 0.97 19.72 -3.74
C ALA A 76 1.89 19.61 -2.51
N ASP A 77 3.01 20.33 -2.52
CA ASP A 77 3.95 20.47 -1.39
C ASP A 77 3.45 21.52 -0.38
#